data_AF-A0A843LJ30-F1
#
_entry.id   AF-A0A843LJ30-F1
#
_cell.length_a   1.000
_cell.length_b   1.000
_cell.length_c   1.000
_cell.angle_alpha   90.00
_cell.angle_beta   90.00
_cell.angle_gamma   90.00
#
_symmetry.space_group_name_H-M   'P 1'
#
loop_
_entity.id
_entity.type
_entity.pdbx_description
1 polymer ?
#
loop_
_entity_poly.entity_id
_entity_poly.type
_entity_poly.pdbx_seq_one_letter_code
_entity_poly.pdbx_strand_id
1 'polypeptide(L)'
;MEGAGRIFAGEYSGARYARADLAGESPALITPGGMVCRLLFVAGTLTEKAIPGGETVYARVADPTGVFEIRNIRPDAGLKAALSSIEIPSFVTVVGYARITTNDDEPVPYLELIDLKEVDRTTRDSWIIRTSELTIERLSRMKEALASGKGSPEVLCAMSQFNTSTASVGMLADMVSRGLEQVAERSLPGERGAEIREKVLSIIRDSAGKRGVPFDELVTLAGKAGIPETMVRDVVRVLLEEDECYQPARDVFKPL
;
A
#
# COMPACT_ATOMS: atom_id res chain seq x y z
N MET A 1 -12.54 -15.12 -10.50
CA MET A 1 -12.38 -13.67 -10.74
C MET A 1 -11.10 -13.28 -10.06
N GLU A 2 -10.09 -12.87 -10.83
CA GLU A 2 -8.82 -12.39 -10.26
C GLU A 2 -9.10 -11.09 -9.48
N GLY A 3 -8.60 -10.98 -8.25
CA GLY A 3 -8.84 -9.80 -7.40
C GLY A 3 -8.09 -8.56 -7.90
N ALA A 4 -8.39 -7.39 -7.34
CA ALA A 4 -7.67 -6.17 -7.65
C ALA A 4 -6.17 -6.29 -7.32
N GLY A 5 -5.31 -5.99 -8.29
CA GLY A 5 -3.85 -5.98 -8.13
C GLY A 5 -3.38 -4.81 -7.26
N ARG A 6 -2.17 -4.91 -6.71
CA ARG A 6 -1.52 -3.84 -5.94
C ARG A 6 -0.20 -3.50 -6.59
N ILE A 7 0.07 -2.21 -6.74
CA ILE A 7 1.28 -1.71 -7.37
C ILE A 7 1.65 -0.35 -6.77
N PHE A 8 2.94 -0.04 -6.76
CA PHE A 8 3.46 1.28 -6.39
C PHE A 8 3.32 2.28 -7.54
N ALA A 9 3.08 3.56 -7.22
CA ALA A 9 2.92 4.63 -8.20
C ALA A 9 4.17 4.80 -9.07
N GLY A 10 5.35 4.67 -8.46
CA GLY A 10 6.62 4.76 -9.16
C GLY A 10 6.74 3.72 -10.29
N GLU A 11 6.32 2.48 -10.05
CA GLU A 11 6.30 1.45 -11.10
C GLU A 11 5.14 1.66 -12.09
N TYR A 12 3.95 2.03 -11.59
CA TYR A 12 2.77 2.25 -12.43
C TYR A 12 2.96 3.37 -13.45
N SER A 13 3.73 4.42 -13.11
CA SER A 13 4.07 5.50 -14.04
C SER A 13 4.76 5.01 -15.33
N GLY A 14 5.46 3.87 -15.25
CA GLY A 14 6.09 3.20 -16.37
C GLY A 14 5.17 2.27 -17.16
N ALA A 15 3.89 2.12 -16.78
CA ALA A 15 2.98 1.19 -17.43
C ALA A 15 2.74 1.56 -18.91
N ARG A 16 2.63 0.54 -19.77
CA ARG A 16 2.37 0.67 -21.21
C ARG A 16 1.36 -0.38 -21.64
N TYR A 17 0.75 -0.23 -22.81
CA TYR A 17 -0.06 -1.31 -23.38
C TYR A 17 0.80 -2.56 -23.56
N ALA A 18 0.30 -3.71 -23.13
CA ALA A 18 0.92 -5.00 -23.43
C ALA A 18 0.94 -5.22 -24.94
N ARG A 19 1.99 -5.89 -25.45
CA ARG A 19 1.99 -6.34 -26.84
C ARG A 19 0.85 -7.33 -27.04
N ALA A 20 0.33 -7.37 -28.26
CA ALA A 20 -0.94 -8.02 -28.61
C ALA A 20 -1.02 -9.53 -28.30
N ASP A 21 0.08 -10.16 -27.90
CA ASP A 21 0.24 -11.57 -27.56
C ASP A 21 -0.22 -11.96 -26.15
N LEU A 22 -0.44 -10.99 -25.25
CA LEU A 22 -0.93 -11.23 -23.87
C LEU A 22 -2.41 -10.94 -23.64
N ALA A 23 -3.07 -10.35 -24.65
CA ALA A 23 -4.41 -9.80 -24.50
C ALA A 23 -5.43 -10.61 -25.32
N GLY A 24 -6.03 -11.62 -24.68
CA GLY A 24 -7.38 -12.02 -25.07
C GLY A 24 -8.31 -10.81 -24.94
N GLU A 25 -9.02 -10.48 -26.02
CA GLU A 25 -10.11 -9.49 -26.27
C GLU A 25 -10.08 -8.09 -25.62
N SER A 26 -9.23 -7.77 -24.64
CA SER A 26 -9.09 -6.44 -24.06
C SER A 26 -7.63 -6.09 -23.77
N PRO A 27 -7.14 -4.93 -24.24
CA PRO A 27 -5.77 -4.52 -24.02
C PRO A 27 -5.53 -4.33 -22.52
N ALA A 28 -4.55 -5.07 -21.99
CA ALA A 28 -4.09 -4.90 -20.62
C ALA A 28 -2.87 -4.00 -20.59
N LEU A 29 -2.67 -3.26 -19.50
CA LEU A 29 -1.41 -2.56 -19.29
C LEU A 29 -0.41 -3.53 -18.69
N ILE A 30 0.86 -3.37 -19.04
CA ILE A 30 1.98 -4.06 -18.44
C ILE A 30 2.97 -3.05 -17.89
N THR A 31 3.60 -3.40 -16.78
CA THR A 31 4.54 -2.53 -16.05
C THR A 31 5.98 -3.01 -16.21
N PRO A 32 6.98 -2.15 -15.92
CA PRO A 32 8.39 -2.54 -16.01
C PRO A 32 8.76 -3.76 -15.15
N GLY A 33 8.09 -3.95 -14.01
CA GLY A 33 8.26 -5.13 -13.17
C GLY A 33 7.46 -6.36 -13.62
N GLY A 34 6.76 -6.30 -14.76
CA GLY A 34 6.06 -7.45 -15.34
C GLY A 34 4.66 -7.72 -14.79
N MET A 35 4.05 -6.79 -14.04
CA MET A 35 2.65 -6.92 -13.64
C MET A 35 1.73 -6.53 -14.81
N VAL A 36 0.74 -7.38 -15.09
CA VAL A 36 -0.40 -7.06 -15.95
C VAL A 36 -1.47 -6.36 -15.12
N CYS A 37 -1.75 -5.10 -15.43
CA CYS A 37 -2.69 -4.25 -14.69
C CYS A 37 -4.03 -4.16 -15.44
N ARG A 38 -5.10 -4.48 -14.73
CA ARG A 38 -6.49 -4.29 -15.20
C ARG A 38 -7.31 -3.54 -14.17
N LEU A 39 -7.45 -4.12 -12.98
CA LEU A 39 -8.11 -3.53 -11.83
C LEU A 39 -7.07 -3.41 -10.71
N LEU A 40 -6.93 -2.24 -10.13
CA LEU A 40 -5.94 -1.95 -9.10
C LEU A 40 -6.61 -1.47 -7.81
N PHE A 41 -6.05 -1.88 -6.68
CA PHE A 41 -6.32 -1.37 -5.35
C PHE A 41 -5.06 -0.70 -4.84
N VAL A 42 -5.11 0.61 -4.63
CA VAL A 42 -3.97 1.43 -4.20
C VAL A 42 -4.31 2.20 -2.92
N ALA A 43 -3.29 2.58 -2.16
CA ALA A 43 -3.45 3.45 -1.00
C ALA A 43 -2.38 4.54 -0.98
N GLY A 44 -2.74 5.72 -0.48
CA GLY A 44 -1.83 6.85 -0.43
C GLY A 44 -2.45 8.08 0.21
N THR A 45 -1.77 9.21 0.14
CA THR A 45 -2.26 10.51 0.58
C THR A 45 -2.94 11.21 -0.59
N LEU A 46 -4.21 11.57 -0.43
CA LEU A 46 -4.91 12.47 -1.33
C LEU A 46 -4.32 13.88 -1.17
N THR A 47 -3.62 14.38 -2.17
CA THR A 47 -2.93 15.68 -2.13
C THR A 47 -3.66 16.76 -2.91
N GLU A 48 -4.39 16.37 -3.96
CA GLU A 48 -5.16 17.29 -4.80
C GLU A 48 -6.49 16.64 -5.18
N LYS A 49 -7.54 17.46 -5.26
CA LYS A 49 -8.85 17.06 -5.76
C LYS A 49 -9.50 18.20 -6.54
N ALA A 50 -10.18 17.87 -7.64
CA ALA A 50 -10.95 18.80 -8.45
C ALA A 50 -12.15 18.12 -9.08
N ILE A 51 -13.16 18.91 -9.43
CA ILE A 51 -14.36 18.45 -10.14
C ILE A 51 -14.52 19.32 -11.40
N PRO A 52 -13.77 19.03 -12.48
CA PRO A 52 -13.84 19.82 -13.70
C PRO A 52 -15.27 19.85 -14.28
N GLY A 53 -15.76 21.06 -14.56
CA GLY A 53 -17.12 21.26 -15.06
C GLY A 53 -18.23 20.85 -14.09
N GLY A 54 -17.92 20.46 -12.85
CA GLY A 54 -18.91 19.98 -11.87
C GLY A 54 -19.40 18.54 -12.08
N GLU A 55 -18.85 17.83 -13.07
CA GLU A 55 -19.38 16.53 -13.54
C GLU A 55 -18.38 15.37 -13.37
N THR A 56 -17.11 15.58 -13.68
CA THR A 56 -16.06 14.54 -13.60
C THR A 56 -15.20 14.73 -12.36
N VAL A 57 -14.49 13.68 -11.94
CA VAL A 57 -13.55 13.77 -10.82
C VAL A 57 -12.10 13.71 -11.29
N TYR A 58 -11.27 14.51 -10.65
CA TYR A 58 -9.82 14.47 -10.75
C TYR A 58 -9.23 14.45 -9.34
N ALA A 59 -8.25 13.58 -9.12
CA ALA A 59 -7.50 13.54 -7.87
C ALA A 59 -6.06 13.06 -8.08
N ARG A 60 -5.19 13.46 -7.16
CA ARG A 60 -3.81 12.95 -7.07
C ARG A 60 -3.61 12.27 -5.74
N VAL A 61 -3.19 11.01 -5.80
CA VAL A 61 -2.94 10.18 -4.62
C VAL A 61 -1.47 9.79 -4.60
N ALA A 62 -0.72 10.32 -3.65
CA ALA A 62 0.70 10.09 -3.49
C ALA A 62 0.95 8.85 -2.62
N ASP A 63 1.81 7.95 -3.08
CA ASP A 63 2.40 6.89 -2.25
C ASP A 63 3.89 7.21 -2.02
N PRO A 64 4.63 6.40 -1.24
CA PRO A 64 6.06 6.65 -0.98
C PRO A 64 6.95 6.73 -2.22
N THR A 65 6.48 6.25 -3.36
CA THR A 65 7.26 6.00 -4.58
C THR A 65 6.87 6.95 -5.74
N GLY A 66 5.76 7.67 -5.61
CA GLY A 66 5.26 8.54 -6.67
C GLY A 66 3.81 8.97 -6.46
N VAL A 67 3.14 9.31 -7.57
CA VAL A 67 1.75 9.79 -7.56
C VAL A 67 0.91 9.03 -8.57
N PHE A 68 -0.26 8.56 -8.15
CA PHE A 68 -1.31 8.12 -9.04
C PHE A 68 -2.17 9.31 -9.47
N GLU A 69 -2.37 9.47 -10.78
CA GLU A 69 -3.49 10.25 -11.29
C GLU A 69 -4.77 9.43 -11.26
N ILE A 70 -5.80 9.98 -10.62
CA ILE A 70 -7.12 9.39 -10.51
C ILE A 70 -8.08 10.26 -11.32
N ARG A 71 -8.84 9.64 -12.22
CA ARG A 71 -9.80 10.33 -13.08
C ARG A 71 -11.08 9.52 -13.17
N ASN A 72 -12.19 10.15 -13.57
CA ASN A 72 -13.28 9.39 -14.14
C ASN A 72 -13.74 10.00 -15.48
N ILE A 73 -14.22 9.14 -16.38
CA ILE A 73 -14.58 9.54 -17.76
C ILE A 73 -16.06 9.92 -17.85
N ARG A 74 -16.89 9.45 -16.91
CA ARG A 74 -18.36 9.62 -16.93
C ARG A 74 -18.85 10.28 -15.67
N PRO A 75 -19.85 11.18 -15.71
CA PRO A 75 -20.38 11.78 -14.49
C PRO A 75 -20.88 10.73 -13.49
N ASP A 76 -20.44 10.84 -12.24
CA ASP A 76 -20.87 9.97 -11.14
C ASP A 76 -21.08 10.79 -9.87
N ALA A 77 -22.34 10.93 -9.46
CA ALA A 77 -22.70 11.75 -8.31
C ALA A 77 -22.19 11.17 -6.98
N GLY A 78 -22.09 9.84 -6.87
CA GLY A 78 -21.60 9.15 -5.69
C GLY A 78 -20.11 9.35 -5.49
N LEU A 79 -19.32 9.13 -6.55
CA LEU A 79 -17.87 9.39 -6.53
C LEU A 79 -17.56 10.87 -6.28
N LYS A 80 -18.34 11.77 -6.88
CA LYS A 80 -18.22 13.21 -6.64
C LYS A 80 -18.46 13.55 -5.17
N ALA A 81 -19.54 13.02 -4.58
CA ALA A 81 -19.87 13.26 -3.18
C ALA A 81 -18.78 12.72 -2.26
N ALA A 82 -18.31 11.49 -2.50
CA ALA A 82 -17.24 10.84 -1.73
C ALA A 82 -15.92 11.64 -1.78
N LEU A 83 -15.49 12.09 -2.96
CA LEU A 83 -14.29 12.91 -3.09
C LEU A 83 -14.47 14.31 -2.45
N SER A 84 -15.67 14.88 -2.54
CA SER A 84 -15.98 16.19 -1.96
C SER A 84 -15.92 16.17 -0.44
N SER A 85 -16.36 15.08 0.20
CA SER A 85 -16.40 14.96 1.67
C SER A 85 -15.06 14.78 2.35
N ILE A 86 -14.01 14.39 1.62
CA ILE A 86 -12.69 14.08 2.20
C ILE A 86 -11.81 15.32 2.18
N GLU A 87 -11.33 15.77 3.33
CA GLU A 87 -10.40 16.90 3.40
C GLU A 87 -9.01 16.51 2.89
N ILE A 88 -8.23 17.48 2.42
CA ILE A 88 -6.82 17.25 2.04
C ILE A 88 -5.90 17.91 3.06
N PRO A 89 -4.77 17.26 3.43
CA PRO A 89 -4.37 15.91 3.06
C PRO A 89 -5.04 14.83 3.93
N SER A 90 -5.56 13.76 3.30
CA SER A 90 -6.07 12.56 4.00
C SER A 90 -5.54 11.28 3.37
N PHE A 91 -5.42 10.21 4.16
CA PHE A 91 -5.11 8.89 3.61
C PHE A 91 -6.35 8.31 2.96
N VAL A 92 -6.20 7.75 1.78
CA VAL A 92 -7.29 7.13 1.03
C VAL A 92 -6.87 5.78 0.46
N THR A 93 -7.84 4.89 0.32
CA THR A 93 -7.75 3.76 -0.60
C THR A 93 -8.53 4.06 -1.87
N VAL A 94 -8.03 3.58 -3.00
CA VAL A 94 -8.65 3.72 -4.31
C VAL A 94 -8.73 2.36 -4.99
N VAL A 95 -9.90 2.07 -5.56
CA VAL A 95 -10.08 0.98 -6.53
C VAL A 95 -10.31 1.64 -7.89
N GLY A 96 -9.59 1.19 -8.92
CA GLY A 96 -9.75 1.75 -10.26
C GLY A 96 -9.24 0.86 -11.39
N TYR A 97 -9.77 1.08 -12.59
CA TYR A 97 -9.26 0.43 -13.79
C TYR A 97 -7.97 1.10 -14.26
N ALA A 98 -6.97 0.30 -14.61
CA ALA A 98 -5.73 0.79 -15.16
C ALA A 98 -5.94 1.26 -16.60
N ARG A 99 -5.65 2.53 -16.88
CA ARG A 99 -5.85 3.18 -18.19
C ARG A 99 -4.62 3.99 -18.57
N ILE A 100 -4.48 4.27 -19.85
CA ILE A 100 -3.48 5.20 -20.39
C ILE A 100 -4.22 6.26 -21.21
N THR A 101 -3.81 7.51 -21.02
CA THR A 101 -4.10 8.62 -21.92
C THR A 101 -2.80 9.10 -22.56
N THR A 102 -2.89 10.07 -23.46
CA THR A 102 -1.71 10.68 -24.09
C THR A 102 -1.68 12.15 -23.72
N ASN A 103 -0.52 12.64 -23.26
CA ASN A 103 -0.26 14.06 -23.05
C ASN A 103 1.06 14.41 -23.75
N ASP A 104 1.06 15.44 -24.60
CA ASP A 104 2.24 15.83 -25.40
C ASP A 104 2.91 14.64 -26.12
N ASP A 105 2.10 13.76 -26.73
CA ASP A 105 2.51 12.49 -27.37
C ASP A 105 3.13 11.42 -26.45
N GLU A 106 3.21 11.68 -25.14
CA GLU A 106 3.68 10.71 -24.16
C GLU A 106 2.52 9.94 -23.50
N PRO A 107 2.64 8.60 -23.33
CA PRO A 107 1.65 7.82 -22.63
C PRO A 107 1.67 8.11 -21.13
N VAL A 108 0.54 8.56 -20.59
CA VAL A 108 0.34 8.87 -19.18
C VAL A 108 -0.65 7.88 -18.56
N PRO A 109 -0.19 6.94 -17.71
CA PRO A 109 -1.07 6.04 -16.97
C PRO A 109 -1.90 6.78 -15.92
N TYR A 110 -3.17 6.42 -15.80
CA TYR A 110 -4.07 6.90 -14.75
C TYR A 110 -4.99 5.77 -14.27
N LEU A 111 -5.62 5.93 -13.11
CA LEU A 111 -6.67 5.04 -12.64
C LEU A 111 -8.03 5.65 -12.92
N GLU A 112 -8.86 4.94 -13.68
CA GLU A 112 -10.28 5.25 -13.83
C GLU A 112 -11.01 4.83 -12.55
N LEU A 113 -11.47 5.80 -11.78
CA LEU A 113 -12.00 5.63 -10.43
C LEU A 113 -13.25 4.75 -10.40
N ILE A 114 -13.27 3.78 -9.48
CA ILE A 114 -14.42 2.92 -9.17
C ILE A 114 -14.89 3.14 -7.73
N ASP A 115 -13.97 3.23 -6.77
CA ASP A 115 -14.28 3.49 -5.36
C ASP A 115 -13.13 4.26 -4.70
N LEU A 116 -13.47 5.18 -3.79
CA LEU A 116 -12.51 5.96 -3.01
C LEU A 116 -13.03 6.11 -1.58
N LYS A 117 -12.17 5.79 -0.61
CA LYS A 117 -12.50 5.84 0.82
C LYS A 117 -11.36 6.46 1.60
N GLU A 118 -11.71 7.36 2.51
CA GLU A 118 -10.79 7.81 3.55
C GLU A 118 -10.50 6.67 4.52
N VAL A 119 -9.23 6.52 4.89
CA VAL A 119 -8.73 5.46 5.76
C VAL A 119 -7.73 6.02 6.76
N ASP A 120 -7.38 5.23 7.75
CA ASP A 120 -6.34 5.59 8.70
C ASP A 120 -4.93 5.26 8.19
N ARG A 121 -3.95 5.71 8.97
CA ARG A 121 -2.53 5.47 8.75
C ARG A 121 -2.20 3.98 8.67
N THR A 122 -2.77 3.19 9.57
CA THR A 122 -2.54 1.74 9.69
C THR A 122 -2.98 0.98 8.43
N THR A 123 -4.14 1.31 7.87
CA THR A 123 -4.65 0.71 6.63
C THR A 123 -3.72 1.00 5.46
N ARG A 124 -3.23 2.24 5.35
CA ARG A 124 -2.29 2.66 4.30
C ARG A 124 -0.92 2.00 4.46
N ASP A 125 -0.41 1.85 5.68
CA ASP A 125 0.87 1.16 5.93
C ASP A 125 0.78 -0.35 5.65
N SER A 126 -0.32 -1.00 6.03
CA SER A 126 -0.59 -2.40 5.66
C SER A 126 -0.64 -2.61 4.15
N TRP A 127 -1.18 -1.64 3.39
CA TRP A 127 -1.13 -1.68 1.93
C TRP A 127 0.31 -1.57 1.41
N ILE A 128 1.15 -0.68 1.97
CA ILE A 128 2.55 -0.54 1.56
C ILE A 128 3.32 -1.84 1.79
N ILE A 129 3.19 -2.45 2.97
CA ILE A 129 3.85 -3.72 3.31
C ILE A 129 3.42 -4.80 2.32
N ARG A 130 2.11 -4.99 2.14
CA ARG A 130 1.60 -6.04 1.24
C ARG A 130 2.00 -5.81 -0.22
N THR A 131 2.01 -4.56 -0.66
CA THR A 131 2.43 -4.20 -2.04
C THR A 131 3.93 -4.45 -2.23
N SER A 132 4.72 -4.23 -1.18
CA SER A 132 6.16 -4.52 -1.18
C SER A 132 6.43 -6.01 -1.31
N GLU A 133 5.78 -6.86 -0.51
CA GLU A 133 5.89 -8.33 -0.60
C GLU A 133 5.59 -8.84 -2.02
N LEU A 134 4.43 -8.43 -2.56
CA LEU A 134 3.99 -8.83 -3.90
C LEU A 134 4.93 -8.33 -5.00
N THR A 135 5.50 -7.13 -4.81
CA THR A 135 6.47 -6.57 -5.75
C THR A 135 7.80 -7.31 -5.68
N ILE A 136 8.33 -7.59 -4.49
CA ILE A 136 9.59 -8.33 -4.31
C ILE A 136 9.48 -9.75 -4.88
N GLU A 137 8.36 -10.45 -4.64
CA GLU A 137 8.12 -11.77 -5.23
C GLU A 137 8.13 -11.70 -6.77
N ARG A 138 7.46 -10.69 -7.33
CA ARG A 138 7.45 -10.45 -8.78
C ARG A 138 8.84 -10.11 -9.33
N LEU A 139 9.60 -9.24 -8.66
CA LEU A 139 10.96 -8.88 -9.07
C LEU A 139 11.93 -10.07 -8.97
N SER A 140 11.70 -10.99 -8.03
CA SER A 140 12.46 -12.24 -7.93
C SER A 140 12.23 -13.11 -9.17
N ARG A 141 10.97 -13.27 -9.61
CA ARG A 141 10.64 -13.93 -10.89
C ARG A 141 11.29 -13.25 -12.10
N MET A 142 11.34 -11.91 -12.12
CA MET A 142 12.03 -11.17 -13.18
C MET A 142 13.54 -11.46 -13.20
N LYS A 143 14.19 -11.54 -12.03
CA LYS A 143 15.62 -11.91 -11.94
C LYS A 143 15.88 -13.33 -12.41
N GLU A 144 15.04 -14.29 -12.00
CA GLU A 144 15.14 -15.69 -12.43
C GLU A 144 14.96 -15.81 -13.95
N ALA A 145 14.03 -15.05 -14.53
CA ALA A 145 13.81 -15.04 -15.97
C ALA A 145 14.98 -14.42 -16.74
N LEU A 146 15.60 -13.37 -16.22
CA LEU A 146 16.84 -12.80 -16.78
C LEU A 146 17.99 -13.81 -16.76
N ALA A 147 18.13 -14.58 -15.68
CA ALA A 147 19.21 -15.56 -15.54
C ALA A 147 18.99 -16.81 -16.40
N SER A 148 17.75 -17.28 -16.53
CA SER A 148 17.41 -18.53 -17.22
C SER A 148 16.99 -18.35 -18.68
N GLY A 149 16.65 -17.12 -19.09
CA GLY A 149 16.02 -16.82 -20.38
C GLY A 149 14.59 -17.36 -20.52
N LYS A 150 13.97 -17.82 -19.43
CA LYS A 150 12.62 -18.43 -19.41
C LYS A 150 11.73 -17.71 -18.40
N GLY A 151 10.46 -17.53 -18.73
CA GLY A 151 9.51 -16.88 -17.84
C GLY A 151 8.08 -17.07 -18.33
N SER A 152 7.12 -16.55 -17.56
CA SER A 152 5.75 -16.46 -18.05
C SER A 152 5.67 -15.50 -19.24
N PRO A 153 4.63 -15.59 -20.08
CA PRO A 153 4.44 -14.66 -21.21
C PRO A 153 4.51 -13.18 -20.79
N GLU A 154 3.94 -12.85 -19.62
CA GLU A 154 3.94 -11.49 -19.07
C GLU A 154 5.36 -11.01 -18.74
N VAL A 155 6.14 -11.86 -18.06
CA VAL A 155 7.54 -11.56 -17.72
C VAL A 155 8.38 -11.35 -18.97
N LEU A 156 8.23 -12.23 -19.97
CA LEU A 156 8.98 -12.13 -21.23
C LEU A 156 8.58 -10.91 -22.05
N CYS A 157 7.29 -10.56 -22.09
CA CYS A 157 6.81 -9.34 -22.73
C CYS A 157 7.39 -8.11 -22.04
N ALA A 158 7.36 -8.03 -20.70
CA ALA A 158 7.94 -6.92 -19.97
C ALA A 158 9.44 -6.80 -20.22
N MET A 159 10.18 -7.92 -20.20
CA MET A 159 11.61 -7.95 -20.52
C MET A 159 11.91 -7.38 -21.90
N SER A 160 11.15 -7.81 -22.92
CA SER A 160 11.32 -7.31 -24.29
C SER A 160 10.90 -5.85 -24.42
N GLN A 161 9.79 -5.44 -23.80
CA GLN A 161 9.19 -4.13 -24.00
C GLN A 161 9.93 -3.01 -23.26
N PHE A 162 10.46 -3.30 -22.07
CA PHE A 162 11.14 -2.33 -21.21
C PHE A 162 12.66 -2.46 -21.26
N ASN A 163 13.20 -3.32 -22.13
CA ASN A 163 14.63 -3.66 -22.17
C ASN A 163 15.15 -4.01 -20.76
N THR A 164 14.41 -4.87 -20.06
CA THR A 164 14.67 -5.15 -18.64
C THR A 164 16.07 -5.73 -18.45
N SER A 165 16.76 -5.24 -17.43
CA SER A 165 18.10 -5.67 -17.03
C SER A 165 18.15 -5.91 -15.52
N THR A 166 19.21 -6.55 -15.04
CA THR A 166 19.45 -6.69 -13.60
C THR A 166 19.48 -5.33 -12.89
N ALA A 167 20.01 -4.30 -13.55
CA ALA A 167 20.04 -2.94 -13.02
C ALA A 167 18.64 -2.33 -12.91
N SER A 168 17.79 -2.47 -13.93
CA SER A 168 16.43 -1.94 -13.88
C SER A 168 15.55 -2.64 -12.83
N VAL A 169 15.72 -3.96 -12.67
CA VAL A 169 15.09 -4.71 -11.58
C VAL A 169 15.63 -4.27 -10.22
N GLY A 170 16.92 -3.95 -10.11
CA GLY A 170 17.53 -3.36 -8.92
C GLY A 170 16.91 -2.02 -8.55
N MET A 171 16.71 -1.12 -9.51
CA MET A 171 16.06 0.17 -9.27
C MET A 171 14.62 0.04 -8.75
N LEU A 172 13.85 -0.94 -9.25
CA LEU A 172 12.52 -1.25 -8.74
C LEU A 172 12.58 -1.80 -7.30
N ALA A 173 13.58 -2.63 -6.99
CA ALA A 173 13.78 -3.12 -5.63
C ALA A 173 14.16 -1.97 -4.67
N ASP A 174 15.05 -1.07 -5.07
CA ASP A 174 15.43 0.10 -4.27
C ASP A 174 14.23 1.04 -4.02
N MET A 175 13.35 1.19 -5.02
CA MET A 175 12.09 1.92 -4.86
C MET A 175 11.21 1.30 -3.79
N VAL A 176 11.08 -0.03 -3.77
CA VAL A 176 10.33 -0.74 -2.74
C VAL A 176 10.98 -0.56 -1.36
N SER A 177 12.30 -0.67 -1.27
CA SER A 177 13.04 -0.45 -0.02
C SER A 177 12.78 0.94 0.56
N ARG A 178 12.87 2.00 -0.26
CA ARG A 178 12.53 3.37 0.17
C ARG A 178 11.05 3.51 0.59
N GLY A 179 10.15 2.79 -0.07
CA GLY A 179 8.75 2.76 0.31
C GLY A 179 8.52 2.13 1.68
N LEU A 180 9.22 1.03 1.97
CA LEU A 180 9.20 0.36 3.26
C LEU A 180 9.85 1.18 4.36
N GLU A 181 10.90 1.95 4.06
CA GLU A 181 11.55 2.85 5.03
C GLU A 181 10.55 3.86 5.63
N GLN A 182 9.58 4.37 4.84
CA GLN A 182 8.56 5.28 5.38
C GLN A 182 7.58 4.63 6.37
N VAL A 183 7.38 3.32 6.24
CA VAL A 183 6.61 2.52 7.20
C VAL A 183 7.50 2.22 8.40
N ALA A 184 8.71 1.74 8.16
CA ALA A 184 9.69 1.41 9.18
C ALA A 184 10.00 2.62 10.07
N GLU A 185 10.39 3.79 9.55
CA GLU A 185 10.70 4.99 10.36
C GLU A 185 9.62 5.40 11.37
N ARG A 186 8.39 4.87 11.26
CA ARG A 186 7.28 5.16 12.17
C ARG A 186 6.59 3.94 12.79
N SER A 187 6.90 2.72 12.34
CA SER A 187 6.52 1.45 12.98
C SER A 187 7.58 1.02 14.01
N LEU A 188 7.80 1.79 15.07
CA LEU A 188 8.78 1.52 16.15
C LEU A 188 9.97 0.57 15.80
N PRO A 189 10.92 0.92 14.89
CA PRO A 189 12.16 0.18 14.71
C PRO A 189 13.38 1.04 15.06
N GLY A 190 14.27 0.46 15.84
CA GLY A 190 15.34 1.12 16.58
C GLY A 190 15.23 0.82 18.07
N GLU A 191 16.29 1.04 18.85
CA GLU A 191 16.33 0.77 20.32
C GLU A 191 15.07 1.31 21.02
N ARG A 192 14.62 2.51 20.65
CA ARG A 192 13.42 3.15 21.21
C ARG A 192 12.12 2.38 20.97
N GLY A 193 12.02 1.67 19.85
CA GLY A 193 10.88 0.81 19.52
C GLY A 193 10.85 -0.46 20.37
N ALA A 194 12.01 -1.10 20.52
CA ALA A 194 12.19 -2.22 21.43
C ALA A 194 11.95 -1.81 22.90
N GLU A 195 12.42 -0.63 23.31
CA GLU A 195 12.16 -0.07 24.64
C GLU A 195 10.68 0.16 24.90
N ILE A 196 9.93 0.67 23.92
CA ILE A 196 8.50 0.91 24.07
C ILE A 196 7.74 -0.42 24.10
N ARG A 197 8.11 -1.40 23.26
CA ARG A 197 7.56 -2.76 23.31
C ARG A 197 7.79 -3.39 24.67
N GLU A 198 9.04 -3.39 25.15
CA GLU A 198 9.40 -3.93 26.45
C GLU A 198 8.65 -3.22 27.59
N LYS A 199 8.50 -1.90 27.53
CA LYS A 199 7.71 -1.15 28.54
C LYS A 199 6.23 -1.52 28.54
N VAL A 200 5.62 -1.69 27.37
CA VAL A 200 4.21 -2.10 27.31
C VAL A 200 4.05 -3.54 27.80
N LEU A 201 4.96 -4.44 27.40
CA LEU A 201 4.99 -5.81 27.87
C LEU A 201 5.20 -5.90 29.38
N SER A 202 6.11 -5.09 29.95
CA SER A 202 6.35 -5.04 31.40
C SER A 202 5.10 -4.56 32.14
N ILE A 203 4.41 -3.53 31.63
CA ILE A 203 3.13 -3.07 32.20
C ILE A 203 2.09 -4.20 32.20
N ILE A 204 1.99 -4.97 31.10
CA ILE A 204 1.08 -6.12 31.00
C ILE A 204 1.46 -7.19 32.03
N ARG A 205 2.75 -7.56 32.13
CA ARG A 205 3.26 -8.54 33.11
C ARG A 205 2.97 -8.12 34.56
N ASP A 206 3.21 -6.86 34.88
CA ASP A 206 3.09 -6.34 36.24
C ASP A 206 1.63 -6.15 36.66
N SER A 207 0.75 -5.82 35.71
CA SER A 207 -0.63 -5.40 36.02
C SER A 207 -1.69 -6.47 35.71
N ALA A 208 -1.40 -7.50 34.90
CA ALA A 208 -2.41 -8.46 34.45
C ALA A 208 -3.05 -9.28 35.58
N GLY A 209 -2.26 -9.71 36.56
CA GLY A 209 -2.71 -10.61 37.62
C GLY A 209 -3.57 -11.78 37.10
N LYS A 210 -4.64 -12.13 37.82
CA LYS A 210 -5.55 -13.22 37.40
C LYS A 210 -6.56 -12.84 36.31
N ARG A 211 -6.85 -11.54 36.12
CA ARG A 211 -7.95 -11.07 35.27
C ARG A 211 -7.50 -10.54 33.89
N GLY A 212 -6.21 -10.28 33.71
CA GLY A 212 -5.69 -9.56 32.54
C GLY A 212 -5.82 -8.04 32.71
N VAL A 213 -5.12 -7.29 31.86
CA VAL A 213 -5.17 -5.82 31.82
C VAL A 213 -6.16 -5.37 30.74
N PRO A 214 -7.22 -4.63 31.08
CA PRO A 214 -8.07 -3.97 30.10
C PRO A 214 -7.29 -2.94 29.26
N PHE A 215 -7.64 -2.77 27.98
CA PHE A 215 -6.95 -1.84 27.09
C PHE A 215 -6.94 -0.40 27.63
N ASP A 216 -8.06 0.10 28.16
CA ASP A 216 -8.15 1.46 28.71
C ASP A 216 -7.22 1.68 29.91
N GLU A 217 -7.06 0.63 30.74
CA GLU A 217 -6.12 0.64 31.87
C GLU A 217 -4.68 0.60 31.37
N LEU A 218 -4.39 -0.23 30.36
CA LEU A 218 -3.08 -0.32 29.72
C LEU A 218 -2.67 1.03 29.09
N VAL A 219 -3.59 1.71 28.40
CA VAL A 219 -3.38 3.05 27.84
C VAL A 219 -3.11 4.07 28.93
N THR A 220 -3.85 4.00 30.04
CA THR A 220 -3.64 4.89 31.19
C THR A 220 -2.25 4.69 31.81
N LEU A 221 -1.82 3.44 31.98
CA LEU A 221 -0.52 3.09 32.56
C LEU A 221 0.63 3.47 31.62
N ALA A 222 0.50 3.16 30.33
CA ALA A 222 1.50 3.51 29.31
C ALA A 222 1.57 5.04 29.07
N GLY A 223 0.44 5.74 29.20
CA GLY A 223 0.39 7.20 29.14
C GLY A 223 1.20 7.87 30.25
N LYS A 224 1.20 7.30 31.47
CA LYS A 224 2.08 7.75 32.58
C LYS A 224 3.57 7.57 32.25
N ALA A 225 3.92 6.62 31.39
CA ALA A 225 5.26 6.39 30.87
C ALA A 225 5.59 7.22 29.60
N GLY A 226 4.70 8.12 29.19
CA GLY A 226 4.87 8.98 28.01
C GLY A 226 4.57 8.29 26.67
N ILE A 227 3.85 7.17 26.67
CA ILE A 227 3.50 6.41 25.47
C ILE A 227 2.05 6.78 25.07
N PRO A 228 1.81 7.34 23.88
CA PRO A 228 0.47 7.70 23.43
C PRO A 228 -0.35 6.46 23.06
N GLU A 229 -1.68 6.55 23.19
CA GLU A 229 -2.61 5.43 22.92
C GLU A 229 -2.37 4.77 21.56
N THR A 230 -2.14 5.56 20.51
CA THR A 230 -1.90 5.07 19.15
C THR A 230 -0.74 4.08 19.11
N MET A 231 0.35 4.37 19.85
CA MET A 231 1.50 3.47 19.95
C MET A 231 1.23 2.26 20.83
N VAL A 232 0.44 2.39 21.90
CA VAL A 232 0.03 1.24 22.73
C VAL A 232 -0.75 0.23 21.88
N ARG A 233 -1.68 0.72 21.04
CA ARG A 233 -2.49 -0.12 20.15
C ARG A 233 -1.63 -0.86 19.13
N ASP A 234 -0.67 -0.18 18.53
CA ASP A 234 0.25 -0.79 17.57
C ASP A 234 1.16 -1.83 18.23
N VAL A 235 1.71 -1.52 19.40
CA VAL A 235 2.56 -2.45 20.16
C VAL A 235 1.79 -3.69 20.58
N VAL A 236 0.58 -3.54 21.12
CA VAL A 236 -0.25 -4.68 21.53
C VAL A 236 -0.58 -5.60 20.36
N ARG A 237 -0.83 -5.05 19.17
CA ARG A 237 -1.01 -5.85 17.96
C ARG A 237 0.22 -6.70 17.66
N VAL A 238 1.41 -6.10 17.71
CA VAL A 238 2.69 -6.81 17.49
C VAL A 238 2.90 -7.89 18.56
N LEU A 239 2.67 -7.60 19.83
CA LEU A 239 2.83 -8.58 20.92
C LEU A 239 1.87 -9.78 20.79
N LEU A 240 0.70 -9.59 20.18
CA LEU A 240 -0.23 -10.68 19.86
C LEU A 240 0.23 -11.50 18.64
N GLU A 241 0.84 -10.84 17.65
CA GLU A 241 1.39 -11.50 16.45
C GLU A 241 2.66 -12.31 16.77
N GLU A 242 3.47 -11.86 17.73
CA GLU A 242 4.72 -12.48 18.17
C GLU A 242 4.56 -13.50 19.31
N ASP A 243 3.32 -13.83 19.70
CA ASP A 243 3.03 -14.74 20.83
C ASP A 243 3.72 -14.31 22.15
N GLU A 244 3.80 -13.02 22.43
CA GLU A 244 4.27 -12.50 23.74
C GLU A 244 3.13 -12.23 24.73
N CYS A 245 1.92 -12.01 24.21
CA CYS A 245 0.71 -11.91 25.01
C CYS A 245 -0.50 -12.51 24.27
N TYR A 246 -1.61 -12.71 24.98
CA TYR A 246 -2.85 -13.24 24.42
C TYR A 246 -4.07 -12.50 24.99
N GLN A 247 -5.21 -12.66 24.31
CA GLN A 247 -6.45 -11.96 24.63
C GLN A 247 -7.53 -12.93 25.18
N PRO A 248 -7.64 -13.13 26.51
CA PRO A 248 -8.66 -14.01 27.09
C PRO A 248 -10.10 -13.51 26.90
N ALA A 249 -10.29 -12.21 26.74
CA ALA A 249 -11.56 -11.55 26.46
C ALA A 249 -11.30 -10.31 25.62
N ARG A 250 -12.31 -9.83 24.88
CA ARG A 250 -12.17 -8.64 24.04
C ARG A 250 -11.58 -7.46 24.83
N ASP A 251 -10.53 -6.87 24.29
CA ASP A 251 -9.79 -5.73 24.84
C ASP A 251 -9.16 -5.99 26.23
N VAL A 252 -8.89 -7.25 26.57
CA VAL A 252 -8.18 -7.65 27.80
C VAL A 252 -6.93 -8.46 27.44
N PHE A 253 -5.77 -8.09 27.96
CA PHE A 253 -4.48 -8.72 27.60
C PHE A 253 -3.84 -9.44 28.79
N LYS A 254 -3.24 -10.60 28.51
CA LYS A 254 -2.42 -11.35 29.45
C LYS A 254 -1.09 -11.73 28.82
N PRO A 255 0.02 -11.68 29.59
CA PRO A 255 1.28 -12.23 29.09
C PRO A 255 1.11 -13.73 28.85
N LEU A 256 1.82 -14.25 27.85
CA LEU A 256 1.95 -15.70 27.65
C LEU A 256 2.93 -16.31 28.68
#